data_AF-A0A529FMF1-F1
#
_entry.id   AF-A0A529FMF1-F1
#
_cell.length_a   1.000
_cell.length_b   1.000
_cell.length_c   1.000
_cell.angle_alpha   90.00
_cell.angle_beta   90.00
_cell.angle_gamma   90.00
#
_symmetry.space_group_name_H-M   'P 1'
#
loop_
_entity.id
_entity.type
_entity.pdbx_description
1 polymer ?
#
loop_
_entity_poly.entity_id
_entity_poly.type
_entity_poly.pdbx_seq_one_letter_code
_entity_poly.pdbx_strand_id
1 'polypeptide(L)'
;IVHANAAAFAAFGGLAPGMSLSLKFRAPEMQALLDSVLSGTVASDMVDYTEKLPVERAYRVSASSVGHATDLYVLVFKDQSEARRIDRMRADFIANASHELRTPLASISGFIETLRGPARGDPAARDQFLQIMQNQTGRMARLIDDLLSLSRLEMKPYLKPGTEVDLRQTIDSVIDSLAPLARENSVVIERDFVDGPLDVPGDRDELFQVFENLLENACKYGQSGGRVTVSI
;
A
#
# COMPACT_ATOMS: atom_id res chain seq x y z
N ILE A 1 28.70 0.50 26.63
CA ILE A 1 27.26 0.68 26.91
C ILE A 1 27.11 0.74 28.42
N VAL A 2 26.57 1.83 28.96
CA VAL A 2 26.29 1.96 30.40
C VAL A 2 24.87 1.50 30.72
N HIS A 3 23.92 1.84 29.84
CA HIS A 3 22.51 1.45 29.97
C HIS A 3 21.88 1.26 28.59
N ALA A 4 20.89 0.38 28.50
CA ALA A 4 20.01 0.22 27.35
C ALA A 4 18.58 -0.07 27.85
N ASN A 5 17.58 0.54 27.22
CA ASN A 5 16.18 0.32 27.59
C ASN A 5 15.63 -0.99 26.97
N ALA A 6 14.46 -1.42 27.42
CA ALA A 6 13.83 -2.66 26.94
C ALA A 6 13.62 -2.70 25.42
N ALA A 7 13.29 -1.55 24.80
CA ALA A 7 13.10 -1.44 23.35
C ALA A 7 14.40 -1.69 22.58
N ALA A 8 15.53 -1.15 23.02
CA ALA A 8 16.83 -1.38 22.42
C ALA A 8 17.27 -2.85 22.55
N PHE A 9 17.01 -3.48 23.72
CA PHE A 9 17.27 -4.90 23.91
C PHE A 9 16.47 -5.78 22.95
N ALA A 10 15.17 -5.51 22.79
CA ALA A 10 14.30 -6.25 21.87
C ALA A 10 14.70 -6.04 20.40
N ALA A 11 15.13 -4.83 20.04
CA ALA A 11 15.49 -4.49 18.67
C ALA A 11 16.82 -5.08 18.21
N PHE A 12 17.86 -5.05 19.05
CA PHE A 12 19.22 -5.38 18.63
C PHE A 12 19.76 -6.67 19.23
N GLY A 13 19.21 -7.16 20.34
CA GLY A 13 19.70 -8.34 21.06
C GLY A 13 21.13 -8.21 21.60
N GLY A 14 21.43 -8.90 22.70
CA GLY A 14 22.81 -9.02 23.20
C GLY A 14 23.51 -7.70 23.55
N LEU A 15 22.75 -6.65 23.90
CA LEU A 15 23.32 -5.41 24.42
C LEU A 15 23.66 -5.59 25.90
N ALA A 16 24.94 -5.75 26.26
CA ALA A 16 25.35 -5.89 27.66
C ALA A 16 26.04 -4.62 28.19
N PRO A 17 25.87 -4.26 29.48
CA PRO A 17 26.72 -3.27 30.11
C PRO A 17 28.21 -3.61 29.92
N GLY A 18 29.03 -2.59 29.62
CA GLY A 18 30.46 -2.77 29.31
C GLY A 18 30.78 -3.11 27.84
N MET A 19 29.79 -3.45 27.00
CA MET A 19 30.02 -3.71 25.57
C MET A 19 30.39 -2.42 24.82
N SER A 20 31.35 -2.49 23.90
CA SER A 20 31.67 -1.36 23.01
C SER A 20 30.61 -1.19 21.92
N LEU A 21 30.10 0.03 21.76
CA LEU A 21 29.12 0.35 20.70
C LEU A 21 29.72 0.18 19.30
N SER A 22 30.99 0.54 19.10
CA SER A 22 31.70 0.40 17.81
C SER A 22 31.88 -1.05 17.38
N LEU A 23 31.88 -2.01 18.33
CA LEU A 23 31.92 -3.45 18.02
C LEU A 23 30.55 -4.00 17.62
N LYS A 24 29.48 -3.46 18.22
CA LYS A 24 28.10 -3.86 17.95
C LYS A 24 27.61 -3.28 16.62
N PHE A 25 27.84 -2.00 16.37
CA PHE A 25 27.42 -1.29 15.17
C PHE A 25 28.63 -1.05 14.27
N ARG A 26 28.85 -1.96 13.31
CA ARG A 26 29.99 -1.92 12.39
C ARG A 26 29.73 -1.17 11.09
N ALA A 27 28.50 -0.67 10.91
CA ALA A 27 28.15 0.08 9.72
C ALA A 27 28.97 1.39 9.67
N PRO A 28 29.58 1.74 8.52
CA PRO A 28 30.44 2.92 8.41
C PRO A 28 29.77 4.21 8.90
N GLU A 29 28.49 4.37 8.61
CA GLU A 29 27.70 5.53 9.01
C GLU A 29 27.53 5.65 10.53
N MET A 30 27.44 4.52 11.24
CA MET A 30 27.39 4.49 12.71
C MET A 30 28.75 4.76 13.33
N GLN A 31 29.84 4.30 12.71
CA GLN A 31 31.20 4.58 13.18
C GLN A 31 31.51 6.07 13.04
N ALA A 32 31.20 6.67 11.89
CA ALA A 32 31.36 8.11 11.68
C ALA A 32 30.57 8.94 12.69
N LEU A 33 29.32 8.55 12.99
CA LEU A 33 28.49 9.22 14.00
C LEU A 33 29.09 9.11 15.41
N LEU A 34 29.59 7.94 15.78
CA LEU A 34 30.22 7.75 17.09
C LEU A 34 31.50 8.57 17.19
N ASP A 35 32.35 8.55 16.18
CA ASP A 35 33.62 9.28 16.17
C ASP A 35 33.41 10.81 16.18
N SER A 36 32.40 11.33 15.48
CA SER A 36 32.09 12.77 15.43
C SER A 36 31.68 13.33 16.79
N VAL A 37 30.88 12.55 17.54
CA VAL A 37 30.39 12.94 18.87
C VAL A 37 31.42 12.65 19.97
N LEU A 38 32.16 11.53 19.89
CA LEU A 38 33.20 11.17 20.86
C LEU A 38 34.43 12.09 20.78
N SER A 39 34.80 12.56 19.58
CA SER A 39 35.89 13.52 19.40
C SER A 39 35.55 14.92 19.95
N GLY A 40 34.29 15.18 20.33
CA GLY A 40 33.82 16.49 20.77
C GLY A 40 33.71 17.51 19.63
N THR A 41 33.84 17.07 18.37
CA THR A 41 33.71 17.94 17.19
C THR A 41 32.31 18.54 17.10
N VAL A 42 31.29 17.77 17.50
CA VAL A 42 29.87 18.18 17.49
C VAL A 42 29.19 17.71 18.77
N ALA A 43 28.30 18.52 19.34
CA ALA A 43 27.53 18.16 20.54
C ALA A 43 26.39 17.16 20.28
N SER A 44 25.89 17.14 19.04
CA SER A 44 24.86 16.21 18.57
C SER A 44 24.98 16.02 17.07
N ASP A 45 24.74 14.80 16.60
CA ASP A 45 24.72 14.47 15.18
C ASP A 45 23.69 13.34 14.92
N MET A 46 23.33 13.14 13.65
CA MET A 46 22.27 12.21 13.26
C MET A 46 22.58 11.51 11.95
N VAL A 47 22.26 10.20 11.90
CA VAL A 47 22.44 9.38 10.71
C VAL A 47 21.25 8.45 10.49
N ASP A 48 21.01 8.10 9.23
CA ASP A 48 20.08 7.02 8.90
C ASP A 48 20.87 5.70 8.87
N TYR A 49 20.47 4.74 9.70
CA TYR A 49 21.10 3.44 9.87
C TYR A 49 20.14 2.33 9.47
N THR A 50 20.62 1.33 8.73
CA THR A 50 19.81 0.17 8.35
C THR A 50 20.40 -1.10 8.94
N GLU A 51 19.64 -1.75 9.81
CA GLU A 51 19.95 -3.10 10.29
C GLU A 51 19.30 -4.10 9.34
N LYS A 52 20.06 -5.09 8.86
CA LYS A 52 19.59 -6.05 7.85
C LYS A 52 19.17 -7.39 8.44
N LEU A 53 19.63 -7.72 9.66
CA LEU A 53 19.40 -9.01 10.29
C LEU A 53 18.77 -8.84 11.68
N PRO A 54 17.82 -9.71 12.09
CA PRO A 54 17.20 -10.79 11.30
C PRO A 54 16.14 -10.31 10.30
N VAL A 55 15.66 -9.07 10.43
CA VAL A 55 14.69 -8.42 9.53
C VAL A 55 15.20 -7.02 9.22
N GLU A 56 15.05 -6.57 7.98
CA GLU A 56 15.43 -5.21 7.59
C GLU A 56 14.66 -4.18 8.40
N ARG A 57 15.37 -3.36 9.17
CA ARG A 57 14.83 -2.23 9.91
C ARG A 57 15.64 -0.98 9.64
N ALA A 58 14.93 0.10 9.37
CA ALA A 58 15.51 1.40 9.17
C ALA A 58 15.35 2.24 10.42
N TYR A 59 16.44 2.75 10.95
CA TYR A 59 16.46 3.63 12.11
C TYR A 59 17.01 5.00 11.73
N ARG A 60 16.40 6.04 12.29
CA ARG A 60 17.05 7.34 12.42
C ARG A 60 17.74 7.37 13.77
N VAL A 61 19.06 7.48 13.75
CA VAL A 61 19.90 7.40 14.94
C VAL A 61 20.44 8.78 15.24
N SER A 62 20.16 9.30 16.42
CA SER A 62 20.79 10.53 16.91
C SER A 62 21.69 10.21 18.09
N ALA A 63 22.89 10.77 18.08
CA ALA A 63 23.84 10.69 19.18
C ALA A 63 24.09 12.09 19.76
N SER A 64 24.10 12.21 21.08
CA SER A 64 24.40 13.47 21.76
C SER A 64 25.11 13.25 23.10
N SER A 65 25.88 14.23 23.55
CA SER A 65 26.49 14.21 24.89
C SER A 65 25.46 14.53 25.97
N VAL A 66 25.62 13.92 27.14
CA VAL A 66 24.71 14.06 28.28
C VAL A 66 25.30 15.04 29.29
N GLY A 67 24.96 16.32 29.17
CA GLY A 67 25.50 17.37 30.03
C GLY A 67 26.94 17.76 29.67
N HIS A 68 27.54 18.64 30.48
CA HIS A 68 28.90 19.12 30.25
C HIS A 68 29.92 18.29 31.03
N ALA A 69 30.95 17.79 30.34
CA ALA A 69 32.11 17.09 30.92
C ALA A 69 31.78 15.83 31.75
N THR A 70 30.72 15.10 31.39
CA THR A 70 30.31 13.85 32.06
C THR A 70 30.87 12.60 31.39
N ASP A 71 31.50 12.72 30.21
CA ASP A 71 31.89 11.62 29.32
C ASP A 71 30.76 10.62 29.00
N LEU A 72 29.51 11.05 29.19
CA LEU A 72 28.32 10.26 28.92
C LEU A 72 27.68 10.71 27.62
N TYR A 73 27.18 9.73 26.85
CA TYR A 73 26.54 9.94 25.56
C TYR A 73 25.25 9.12 25.50
N VAL A 74 24.25 9.68 24.83
CA VAL A 74 22.97 9.01 24.57
C VAL A 74 22.83 8.78 23.07
N LEU A 75 22.42 7.56 22.71
CA LEU A 75 22.01 7.21 21.37
C LEU A 75 20.52 6.91 21.38
N VAL A 76 19.78 7.56 20.48
CA VAL A 76 18.34 7.34 20.30
C VAL A 76 18.12 6.75 18.92
N PHE A 77 17.47 5.58 18.88
CA PHE A 77 17.09 4.89 17.65
C PHE A 77 15.59 5.08 17.45
N LYS A 78 15.20 5.86 16.45
CA LYS A 78 13.80 6.01 16.05
C LYS A 78 13.53 5.07 14.88
N ASP A 79 12.68 4.07 15.08
CA ASP A 79 12.27 3.17 13.99
C ASP A 79 11.51 3.96 12.93
N GLN A 80 11.96 3.86 11.67
CA GLN A 80 11.38 4.48 10.48
C GLN A 80 10.96 3.43 9.45
N SER A 81 10.98 2.15 9.82
CA SER A 81 10.70 1.03 8.92
C SER A 81 9.28 1.12 8.34
N GLU A 82 8.29 1.40 9.18
CA GLU A 82 6.89 1.52 8.74
C GLU A 82 6.67 2.71 7.80
N ALA A 83 7.20 3.89 8.16
CA ALA A 83 7.10 5.08 7.32
C ALA A 83 7.77 4.85 5.95
N ARG A 84 8.99 4.29 5.93
CA ARG A 84 9.69 3.95 4.69
C ARG A 84 8.99 2.85 3.90
N ARG A 85 8.29 1.91 4.57
CA ARG A 85 7.49 0.88 3.89
C ARG A 85 6.29 1.51 3.20
N ILE A 86 5.59 2.44 3.86
CA ILE A 86 4.48 3.19 3.28
C ILE A 86 4.96 4.02 2.08
N ASP A 87 6.07 4.74 2.21
CA ASP A 87 6.63 5.53 1.10
C ASP A 87 7.06 4.66 -0.08
N ARG A 88 7.64 3.49 0.18
CA ARG A 88 7.94 2.50 -0.88
C ARG A 88 6.67 2.00 -1.57
N MET A 89 5.66 1.59 -0.81
CA MET A 89 4.38 1.15 -1.37
C MET A 89 3.72 2.24 -2.24
N ARG A 90 3.81 3.52 -1.83
CA ARG A 90 3.35 4.66 -2.64
C ARG A 90 4.11 4.79 -3.95
N ALA A 91 5.44 4.74 -3.89
CA ALA A 91 6.27 4.84 -5.09
C ALA A 91 5.99 3.69 -6.07
N ASP A 92 5.90 2.46 -5.57
CA ASP A 92 5.59 1.26 -6.36
C ASP A 92 4.18 1.37 -6.97
N PHE A 93 3.21 1.87 -6.21
CA PHE A 93 1.86 2.11 -6.70
C PHE A 93 1.81 3.13 -7.84
N ILE A 94 2.48 4.28 -7.69
CA ILE A 94 2.55 5.30 -8.75
C ILE A 94 3.25 4.76 -9.99
N ALA A 95 4.33 3.99 -9.83
CA ALA A 95 5.04 3.36 -10.93
C ALA A 95 4.12 2.38 -11.67
N ASN A 96 3.44 1.50 -10.94
CA ASN A 96 2.51 0.52 -11.51
C ASN A 96 1.34 1.19 -12.24
N ALA A 97 0.74 2.22 -11.65
CA ALA A 97 -0.32 2.99 -12.29
C ALA A 97 0.15 3.66 -13.58
N SER A 98 1.37 4.22 -13.58
CA SER A 98 1.98 4.83 -14.78
C SER A 98 2.19 3.81 -15.89
N HIS A 99 2.61 2.58 -15.54
CA HIS A 99 2.75 1.48 -16.48
C HIS A 99 1.39 1.02 -17.04
N GLU A 100 0.40 0.84 -16.18
CA GLU A 100 -0.96 0.43 -16.57
C GLU A 100 -1.69 1.48 -17.42
N LEU A 101 -1.34 2.77 -17.31
CA LEU A 101 -1.86 3.83 -18.19
C LEU A 101 -1.11 3.92 -19.53
N ARG A 102 0.20 3.62 -19.56
CA ARG A 102 1.01 3.72 -20.79
C ARG A 102 0.59 2.70 -21.84
N THR A 103 0.28 1.47 -21.43
CA THR A 103 -0.13 0.38 -22.33
C THR A 103 -1.41 0.70 -23.12
N PRO A 104 -2.56 1.02 -22.49
CA PRO A 104 -3.79 1.36 -23.22
C PRO A 104 -3.60 2.61 -24.09
N LEU A 105 -2.82 3.60 -23.65
CA LEU A 105 -2.52 4.79 -24.43
C LEU A 105 -1.73 4.47 -25.72
N ALA A 106 -0.77 3.56 -25.64
CA ALA A 106 -0.01 3.08 -26.80
C ALA A 106 -0.94 2.34 -27.79
N SER A 107 -1.83 1.47 -27.28
CA SER A 107 -2.83 0.79 -28.12
C SER A 107 -3.78 1.76 -28.82
N ILE A 108 -4.32 2.74 -28.09
CA ILE A 108 -5.20 3.78 -28.66
C ILE A 108 -4.47 4.54 -29.77
N SER A 109 -3.23 4.96 -29.53
CA SER A 109 -2.41 5.64 -30.54
C SER A 109 -2.21 4.79 -31.79
N GLY A 110 -1.89 3.50 -31.64
CA GLY A 110 -1.73 2.59 -32.77
C GLY A 110 -3.02 2.35 -33.57
N PHE A 111 -4.18 2.31 -32.90
CA PHE A 111 -5.47 2.23 -33.60
C PHE A 111 -5.79 3.52 -34.36
N ILE A 112 -5.47 4.70 -33.80
CA ILE A 112 -5.61 5.98 -34.49
C ILE A 112 -4.74 6.00 -35.76
N GLU A 113 -3.48 5.56 -35.69
CA GLU A 113 -2.60 5.46 -36.86
C GLU A 113 -3.16 4.50 -37.91
N THR A 114 -3.66 3.34 -37.49
CA THR A 114 -4.27 2.34 -38.37
C THR A 114 -5.49 2.90 -39.11
N LEU A 115 -6.37 3.60 -38.39
CA LEU A 115 -7.56 4.25 -38.94
C LEU A 115 -7.24 5.41 -39.89
N ARG A 116 -6.12 6.11 -39.67
CA ARG A 116 -5.66 7.19 -40.56
C ARG A 116 -4.99 6.67 -41.82
N GLY A 117 -4.40 5.48 -41.79
CA GLY A 117 -3.69 4.87 -42.90
C GLY A 117 -4.43 3.66 -43.50
N PRO A 118 -3.98 2.42 -43.23
CA PRO A 118 -4.44 1.23 -43.96
C PRO A 118 -5.94 0.96 -43.88
N ALA A 119 -6.59 1.25 -42.75
CA ALA A 119 -8.00 0.96 -42.51
C ALA A 119 -8.94 2.13 -42.82
N ARG A 120 -8.43 3.23 -43.40
CA ARG A 120 -9.22 4.46 -43.64
C ARG A 120 -10.48 4.24 -44.47
N GLY A 121 -10.43 3.28 -45.40
CA GLY A 121 -11.53 2.94 -46.32
C GLY A 121 -12.37 1.74 -45.91
N ASP A 122 -12.16 1.17 -44.71
CA ASP A 122 -12.85 -0.03 -44.24
C ASP A 122 -13.81 0.33 -43.08
N PRO A 123 -15.12 0.44 -43.35
CA PRO A 123 -16.11 0.78 -42.32
C PRO A 123 -16.19 -0.26 -41.19
N ALA A 124 -16.03 -1.54 -41.49
CA ALA A 124 -16.14 -2.60 -40.49
C ALA A 124 -14.94 -2.58 -39.54
N ALA A 125 -13.72 -2.44 -40.07
CA ALA A 125 -12.53 -2.24 -39.26
C ALA A 125 -12.60 -0.95 -38.45
N ARG A 126 -13.21 0.11 -39.01
CA ARG A 126 -13.39 1.38 -38.30
C ARG A 126 -14.25 1.23 -37.05
N ASP A 127 -15.42 0.61 -37.17
CA ASP A 127 -16.33 0.44 -36.05
C ASP A 127 -15.70 -0.47 -34.97
N GLN A 128 -14.99 -1.53 -35.39
CA GLN A 128 -14.25 -2.40 -34.47
C GLN A 128 -13.16 -1.63 -33.68
N PHE A 129 -12.32 -0.86 -34.35
CA PHE A 129 -11.25 -0.11 -33.68
C PHE A 129 -11.80 1.00 -32.77
N LEU A 130 -12.86 1.68 -33.18
CA LEU A 130 -13.55 2.67 -32.33
C LEU A 130 -14.08 2.03 -31.05
N GLN A 131 -14.68 0.83 -31.14
CA GLN A 131 -15.14 0.10 -29.96
C GLN A 131 -13.98 -0.28 -29.03
N ILE A 132 -12.86 -0.77 -29.58
CA ILE A 132 -11.68 -1.12 -28.78
C ILE A 132 -11.12 0.13 -28.09
N MET A 133 -11.00 1.25 -28.81
CA MET A 133 -10.54 2.51 -28.25
C MET A 133 -11.46 2.99 -27.11
N GLN A 134 -12.78 2.91 -27.27
CA GLN A 134 -13.75 3.26 -26.22
C GLN A 134 -13.58 2.37 -24.97
N ASN A 135 -13.34 1.07 -25.16
CA ASN A 135 -13.12 0.17 -24.04
C ASN A 135 -11.81 0.49 -23.30
N GLN A 136 -10.75 0.85 -24.04
CA GLN A 136 -9.46 1.24 -23.44
C GLN A 136 -9.55 2.57 -22.69
N THR A 137 -10.24 3.58 -23.24
CA THR A 137 -10.45 4.86 -22.53
C THR A 137 -11.30 4.69 -21.28
N GLY A 138 -12.34 3.84 -21.33
CA GLY A 138 -13.13 3.49 -20.15
C GLY A 138 -12.32 2.75 -19.08
N ARG A 139 -11.36 1.89 -19.47
CA ARG A 139 -10.43 1.25 -18.52
C ARG A 139 -9.49 2.28 -17.88
N MET A 140 -8.96 3.23 -18.65
CA MET A 140 -8.11 4.30 -18.12
C MET A 140 -8.86 5.22 -17.15
N ALA A 141 -10.12 5.56 -17.45
CA ALA A 141 -10.95 6.36 -16.57
C ALA A 141 -11.13 5.71 -15.20
N ARG A 142 -11.49 4.41 -15.16
CA ARG A 142 -11.59 3.64 -13.92
C ARG A 142 -10.29 3.64 -13.11
N LEU A 143 -9.15 3.40 -13.77
CA LEU A 143 -7.84 3.46 -13.10
C LEU A 143 -7.56 4.84 -12.49
N ILE A 144 -7.93 5.92 -13.16
CA ILE A 144 -7.78 7.28 -12.63
C ILE A 144 -8.71 7.52 -11.44
N ASP A 145 -9.95 7.06 -11.50
CA ASP A 145 -10.92 7.18 -10.40
C ASP A 145 -10.45 6.39 -9.17
N ASP A 146 -9.87 5.21 -9.37
CA ASP A 146 -9.27 4.39 -8.30
C ASP A 146 -8.07 5.10 -7.65
N LEU A 147 -7.19 5.71 -8.45
CA LEU A 147 -6.06 6.53 -7.97
C LEU A 147 -6.54 7.71 -7.11
N LEU A 148 -7.56 8.43 -7.58
CA LEU A 148 -8.14 9.58 -6.87
C LEU A 148 -8.84 9.14 -5.58
N SER A 149 -9.51 7.99 -5.59
CA SER A 149 -10.17 7.42 -4.42
C SER A 149 -9.16 7.06 -3.33
N LEU A 150 -8.04 6.42 -3.71
CA LEU A 150 -6.95 6.14 -2.77
C LEU A 150 -6.35 7.41 -2.17
N SER A 151 -6.11 8.44 -2.99
CA SER A 151 -5.59 9.73 -2.52
C SER A 151 -6.52 10.39 -1.49
N ARG A 152 -7.84 10.27 -1.66
CA ARG A 152 -8.83 10.79 -0.69
C ARG A 152 -8.81 10.00 0.62
N LEU A 153 -8.66 8.68 0.57
CA LEU A 153 -8.54 7.84 1.76
C LEU A 153 -7.29 8.18 2.58
N GLU A 154 -6.15 8.46 1.93
CA GLU A 154 -4.93 8.86 2.63
C GLU A 154 -5.03 10.25 3.29
N MET A 155 -5.87 11.14 2.76
CA MET A 155 -6.11 12.47 3.33
C MET A 155 -7.19 12.49 4.42
N LYS A 156 -8.01 11.44 4.54
CA LYS A 156 -9.00 11.34 5.61
C LYS A 156 -8.26 11.03 6.92
N PRO A 157 -8.37 11.88 7.96
CA PRO A 157 -7.94 11.51 9.30
C PRO A 157 -8.71 10.25 9.71
N TYR A 158 -8.06 9.37 10.46
CA TYR A 158 -8.66 8.19 11.10
C TYR A 158 -10.05 8.55 11.64
N LEU A 159 -11.11 8.13 10.94
CA LEU A 159 -12.47 8.42 11.34
C LEU A 159 -12.75 7.64 12.63
N LYS A 160 -13.32 8.33 13.61
CA LYS A 160 -13.82 7.72 14.86
C LYS A 160 -14.72 6.51 14.55
N PRO A 161 -14.89 5.55 15.49
CA PRO A 161 -15.78 4.41 15.28
C PRO A 161 -17.12 4.91 14.72
N GLY A 162 -17.42 4.49 13.49
CA GLY A 162 -18.60 4.89 12.76
C GLY A 162 -19.86 4.39 13.44
N THR A 163 -21.00 4.85 12.93
CA THR A 163 -22.30 4.21 13.15
C THR A 163 -22.20 2.71 12.89
N GLU A 164 -22.96 1.91 13.62
CA GLU A 164 -23.14 0.51 13.33
C GLU A 164 -23.82 0.35 11.96
N VAL A 165 -23.23 -0.47 11.10
CA VAL A 165 -23.71 -0.79 9.75
C VAL A 165 -24.13 -2.25 9.72
N ASP A 166 -25.37 -2.50 9.27
CA ASP A 166 -25.85 -3.84 8.95
C ASP A 166 -25.07 -4.38 7.74
N LEU A 167 -24.13 -5.28 8.03
CA LEU A 167 -23.22 -5.84 7.06
C LEU A 167 -23.95 -6.74 6.06
N ARG A 168 -24.97 -7.46 6.52
CA ARG A 168 -25.78 -8.35 5.68
C ARG A 168 -26.52 -7.54 4.63
N GLN A 169 -27.21 -6.48 5.04
CA GLN A 169 -27.94 -5.61 4.12
C GLN A 169 -27.00 -4.95 3.09
N THR A 170 -25.80 -4.57 3.53
CA THR A 170 -24.79 -3.96 2.65
C THR A 170 -24.32 -4.97 1.59
N ILE A 171 -23.97 -6.20 1.99
CA ILE A 171 -23.55 -7.26 1.07
C ILE A 171 -24.69 -7.67 0.13
N ASP A 172 -25.92 -7.78 0.60
CA ASP A 172 -27.07 -8.09 -0.26
C ASP A 172 -27.25 -7.02 -1.34
N SER A 173 -27.10 -5.74 -0.98
CA SER A 173 -27.16 -4.63 -1.93
C SER A 173 -26.07 -4.73 -3.01
N VAL A 174 -24.87 -5.20 -2.65
CA VAL A 174 -23.76 -5.43 -3.58
C VAL A 174 -24.01 -6.63 -4.49
N ILE A 175 -24.56 -7.73 -3.96
CA ILE A 175 -24.90 -8.91 -4.77
C ILE A 175 -25.95 -8.52 -5.82
N ASP A 176 -26.95 -7.73 -5.42
CA ASP A 176 -28.02 -7.27 -6.31
C ASP A 176 -27.47 -6.33 -7.41
N SER A 177 -26.55 -5.42 -7.07
CA SER A 177 -25.92 -4.52 -8.06
C SER A 177 -25.09 -5.29 -9.10
N LEU A 178 -24.44 -6.38 -8.70
CA LEU A 178 -23.58 -7.20 -9.56
C LEU A 178 -24.32 -8.34 -10.29
N ALA A 179 -25.62 -8.55 -10.04
CA ALA A 179 -26.41 -9.58 -10.68
C ALA A 179 -26.42 -9.55 -12.24
N PRO A 180 -26.37 -8.39 -12.93
CA PRO A 180 -26.21 -8.35 -14.39
C PRO A 180 -24.84 -8.88 -14.84
N LEU A 181 -23.76 -8.46 -14.18
CA LEU A 181 -22.39 -8.87 -14.49
C LEU A 181 -22.18 -10.37 -14.23
N ALA A 182 -22.73 -10.88 -13.14
CA ALA A 182 -22.68 -12.30 -12.81
C ALA A 182 -23.38 -13.15 -13.89
N ARG A 183 -24.55 -12.70 -14.38
CA ARG A 183 -25.27 -13.35 -15.49
C ARG A 183 -24.48 -13.33 -16.80
N GLU A 184 -23.89 -12.19 -17.15
CA GLU A 184 -23.04 -12.05 -18.34
C GLU A 184 -21.85 -13.02 -18.31
N ASN A 185 -21.25 -13.20 -17.13
CA ASN A 185 -20.11 -14.09 -16.93
C ASN A 185 -20.49 -15.54 -16.59
N SER A 186 -21.77 -15.90 -16.59
CA SER A 186 -22.28 -17.23 -16.19
C SER A 186 -21.79 -17.68 -14.80
N VAL A 187 -21.76 -16.76 -13.84
CA VAL A 187 -21.35 -16.99 -12.45
C VAL A 187 -22.58 -17.00 -11.53
N VAL A 188 -22.67 -18.01 -10.67
CA VAL A 188 -23.67 -18.09 -9.59
C VAL A 188 -23.06 -17.53 -8.31
N ILE A 189 -23.74 -16.54 -7.70
CA ILE A 189 -23.35 -15.99 -6.39
C ILE A 189 -24.17 -16.69 -5.30
N GLU A 190 -23.51 -17.49 -4.46
CA GLU A 190 -24.11 -18.20 -3.33
C GLU A 190 -23.88 -17.41 -2.03
N ARG A 191 -24.91 -17.39 -1.18
CA ARG A 191 -24.89 -16.74 0.14
C ARG A 191 -24.76 -17.81 1.22
N ASP A 192 -23.73 -17.72 2.03
CA ASP A 192 -23.49 -18.59 3.19
C ASP A 192 -23.37 -17.71 4.45
N PHE A 193 -24.50 -17.14 4.86
CA PHE A 193 -24.54 -16.17 5.97
C PHE A 193 -24.95 -16.87 7.26
N VAL A 194 -24.21 -16.65 8.34
CA VAL A 194 -24.59 -17.11 9.69
C VAL A 194 -25.88 -16.40 10.13
N ASP A 195 -26.76 -17.06 10.88
CA ASP A 195 -27.98 -16.45 11.42
C ASP A 195 -27.67 -15.42 12.52
N GLY A 196 -28.35 -14.26 12.48
CA GLY A 196 -28.26 -13.20 13.50
C GLY A 196 -27.99 -11.81 12.92
N PRO A 197 -28.18 -10.75 13.73
CA PRO A 197 -27.76 -9.39 13.37
C PRO A 197 -26.23 -9.33 13.28
N LEU A 198 -25.73 -8.70 12.23
CA LEU A 198 -24.29 -8.52 11.99
C LEU A 198 -23.98 -7.05 11.76
N ASP A 199 -23.82 -6.34 12.86
CA ASP A 199 -23.52 -4.92 12.87
C ASP A 199 -22.02 -4.70 13.05
N VAL A 200 -21.41 -3.92 12.16
CA VAL A 200 -19.99 -3.57 12.24
C VAL A 200 -19.82 -2.05 12.29
N PRO A 201 -18.86 -1.52 13.09
CA PRO A 201 -18.56 -0.10 13.08
C PRO A 201 -17.95 0.29 11.73
N GLY A 202 -18.56 1.25 11.03
CA GLY A 202 -18.03 1.67 9.74
C GLY A 202 -18.87 2.71 9.02
N ASP A 203 -18.50 2.94 7.76
CA ASP A 203 -19.26 3.73 6.80
C ASP A 203 -19.84 2.77 5.76
N ARG A 204 -21.16 2.87 5.52
CA ARG A 204 -21.87 1.95 4.63
C ARG A 204 -21.36 2.05 3.19
N ASP A 205 -21.03 3.25 2.71
CA ASP A 205 -20.62 3.47 1.32
C ASP A 205 -19.19 2.96 1.11
N GLU A 206 -18.29 3.17 2.08
CA GLU A 206 -16.93 2.62 2.04
C GLU A 206 -16.95 1.08 2.09
N LEU A 207 -17.79 0.48 2.95
CA LEU A 207 -17.97 -0.97 3.02
C LEU A 207 -18.58 -1.52 1.72
N PHE A 208 -19.60 -0.86 1.17
CA PHE A 208 -20.19 -1.23 -0.12
C PHE A 208 -19.12 -1.26 -1.21
N GLN A 209 -18.28 -0.23 -1.32
CA GLN A 209 -17.22 -0.15 -2.31
C GLN A 209 -16.18 -1.28 -2.16
N VAL A 210 -15.82 -1.64 -0.92
CA VAL A 210 -14.90 -2.77 -0.65
C VAL A 210 -15.51 -4.08 -1.15
N PHE A 211 -16.75 -4.38 -0.76
CA PHE A 211 -17.40 -5.62 -1.16
C PHE A 211 -17.69 -5.69 -2.66
N GLU A 212 -18.08 -4.57 -3.26
CA GLU A 212 -18.29 -4.48 -4.71
C GLU A 212 -16.99 -4.80 -5.46
N ASN A 213 -15.86 -4.20 -5.07
CA ASN A 213 -14.57 -4.50 -5.69
C ASN A 213 -14.15 -5.98 -5.56
N LEU A 214 -14.36 -6.58 -4.38
CA LEU A 214 -14.04 -7.99 -4.16
C LEU A 214 -14.93 -8.92 -4.99
N LEU A 215 -16.24 -8.66 -4.99
CA LEU A 215 -17.22 -9.52 -5.66
C LEU A 215 -17.17 -9.34 -7.18
N GLU A 216 -16.92 -8.13 -7.68
CA GLU A 216 -16.69 -7.86 -9.10
C GLU A 216 -15.45 -8.62 -9.61
N ASN A 217 -14.35 -8.60 -8.85
CA ASN A 217 -13.15 -9.37 -9.15
C ASN A 217 -13.43 -10.88 -9.14
N ALA A 218 -14.21 -11.37 -8.16
CA ALA A 218 -14.60 -12.77 -8.09
C ALA A 218 -15.43 -13.18 -9.32
N CYS A 219 -16.37 -12.35 -9.79
CA CYS A 219 -17.14 -12.61 -11.00
C CYS A 219 -16.30 -12.59 -12.28
N LYS A 220 -15.33 -11.67 -12.39
CA LYS A 220 -14.47 -11.55 -13.59
C LYS A 220 -13.43 -12.66 -13.68
N TYR A 221 -12.77 -12.99 -12.57
CA TYR A 221 -11.61 -13.89 -12.57
C TYR A 221 -11.94 -15.31 -12.06
N GLY A 222 -13.07 -15.50 -11.38
CA GLY A 222 -13.52 -16.80 -10.86
C GLY A 222 -14.19 -17.72 -11.91
N GLN A 223 -14.17 -17.34 -13.20
CA GLN A 223 -14.86 -18.04 -14.30
C GLN A 223 -14.54 -19.54 -14.44
N SER A 224 -13.40 -20.02 -13.94
CA SER A 224 -13.07 -21.45 -13.97
C SER A 224 -14.00 -22.32 -13.10
N GLY A 225 -14.65 -21.74 -12.09
CA GLY A 225 -15.57 -22.44 -11.17
C GLY A 225 -17.06 -22.14 -11.38
N GLY A 226 -17.42 -21.11 -12.15
CA GLY A 226 -18.81 -20.69 -12.38
C GLY A 226 -19.59 -20.31 -11.11
N ARG A 227 -18.90 -20.19 -9.97
CA ARG A 227 -19.50 -20.02 -8.65
C ARG A 227 -18.64 -19.13 -7.77
N VAL A 228 -19.28 -18.22 -7.06
CA VAL A 228 -18.68 -17.37 -6.03
C VAL A 228 -19.52 -17.51 -4.77
N THR A 229 -18.90 -17.90 -3.65
CA THR A 229 -19.59 -18.03 -2.35
C THR A 229 -19.19 -16.87 -1.45
N VAL A 230 -20.18 -16.13 -0.94
CA VAL A 230 -19.98 -15.05 0.04
C VAL A 230 -20.37 -15.59 1.41
N SER A 231 -19.40 -15.62 2.34
CA SER A 231 -19.60 -16.09 3.71
C SER A 231 -19.31 -14.98 4.72
N ILE A 232 -20.21 -14.83 5.69
CA ILE A 232 -20.15 -13.88 6.81
C ILE A 232 -20.75 -14.47 8.08
#